data_AF-A0A963SI74-F1
#
_entry.id   AF-A0A963SI74-F1
#
_cell.length_a   1.000
_cell.length_b   1.000
_cell.length_c   1.000
_cell.angle_alpha   90.00
_cell.angle_beta   90.00
_cell.angle_gamma   90.00
#
_symmetry.space_group_name_H-M   'P 1'
#
loop_
_entity.id
_entity.type
_entity.pdbx_description
1 polymer ?
#
loop_
_entity_poly.entity_id
_entity_poly.type
_entity_poly.pdbx_seq_one_letter_code
_entity_poly.pdbx_strand_id
1 'polypeptide(L)'
;MSEQFGLFERIARMSGELAYGADEQCDSSHPFDERNIHPDISKVSVKLFNNGHYSQATFEAFKFLDLQVKKISGIKDSGYKLMMAAFAESNPKIRLTTLSNQSEIDEQVGFKFIFAGAMSAIRNPRGHDITTDPIDRCLNHLSVASVLLRRLEERKP
;
A
#
# COMPACT_ATOMS: atom_id res chain seq x y z
N MET A 1 35.02 17.04 -28.18
CA MET A 1 34.24 16.28 -27.15
C MET A 1 33.94 17.11 -25.88
N SER A 2 34.63 18.22 -25.59
CA SER A 2 34.37 19.04 -24.38
C SER A 2 33.16 19.97 -24.50
N GLU A 3 32.89 20.55 -25.68
CA GLU A 3 31.79 21.52 -25.84
C GLU A 3 30.39 20.90 -25.72
N GLN A 4 30.20 19.70 -26.27
CA GLN A 4 28.90 18.99 -26.18
C GLN A 4 28.56 18.61 -24.74
N PHE A 5 29.58 18.25 -23.93
CA PHE A 5 29.40 17.96 -22.52
C PHE A 5 29.08 19.23 -21.72
N GLY A 6 29.78 20.34 -21.99
CA GLY A 6 29.48 21.63 -21.35
C GLY A 6 28.14 22.24 -21.76
N LEU A 7 27.61 21.88 -22.94
CA LEU A 7 26.24 22.23 -23.36
C LEU A 7 25.22 21.36 -22.61
N PHE A 8 25.47 20.05 -22.49
CA PHE A 8 24.62 19.13 -21.75
C PHE A 8 24.54 19.51 -20.26
N GLU A 9 25.66 19.82 -19.61
CA GLU A 9 25.67 20.28 -18.21
C GLU A 9 24.89 21.59 -18.01
N ARG A 10 25.00 22.54 -18.95
CA ARG A 10 24.22 23.77 -18.91
C ARG A 10 22.73 23.50 -19.06
N ILE A 11 22.34 22.65 -20.01
CA ILE A 11 20.94 22.27 -20.21
C ILE A 11 20.40 21.55 -18.97
N ALA A 12 21.13 20.59 -18.40
CA ALA A 12 20.73 19.84 -17.22
C ALA A 12 20.59 20.73 -15.96
N ARG A 13 21.44 21.74 -15.83
CA ARG A 13 21.39 22.70 -14.72
C ARG A 13 20.24 23.69 -14.88
N MET A 14 20.00 24.16 -16.10
CA MET A 14 18.85 25.02 -16.43
C MET A 14 17.50 24.29 -16.32
N SER A 15 17.44 23.00 -16.68
CA SER A 15 16.23 22.20 -16.51
C SER A 15 15.95 21.89 -15.04
N GLY A 16 16.99 21.77 -14.20
CA GLY A 16 16.84 21.76 -12.74
C GLY A 16 16.19 23.05 -12.21
N GLU A 17 16.62 24.23 -12.68
CA GLU A 17 16.01 25.51 -12.30
C GLU A 17 14.58 25.70 -12.86
N LEU A 18 14.29 25.20 -14.06
CA LEU A 18 12.93 25.18 -14.63
C LEU A 18 12.00 24.20 -13.89
N ALA A 19 12.51 23.06 -13.44
CA ALA A 19 11.75 22.10 -12.63
C ALA A 19 11.49 22.60 -11.20
N TYR A 20 12.31 23.54 -10.71
CA TYR A 20 12.16 24.22 -9.41
C TYR A 20 11.53 25.62 -9.51
N GLY A 21 11.21 26.09 -10.72
CA GLY A 21 10.80 27.47 -11.01
C GLY A 21 9.36 27.65 -11.48
N ALA A 22 8.56 26.59 -11.48
CA ALA A 22 7.11 26.70 -11.60
C ALA A 22 6.48 26.39 -10.24
N ASP A 23 6.51 27.38 -9.34
CA ASP A 23 5.45 27.52 -8.34
C ASP A 23 4.15 27.83 -9.11
N GLU A 24 3.63 26.84 -9.83
CA GLU A 24 2.19 26.71 -9.89
C GLU A 24 1.77 26.30 -8.48
N GLN A 25 1.41 27.29 -7.66
CA GLN A 25 0.46 27.05 -6.56
C GLN A 25 -0.88 26.69 -7.19
N CYS A 26 -0.93 25.52 -7.81
CA CYS A 26 -2.15 24.77 -7.95
C CYS A 26 -2.46 24.35 -6.51
N ASP A 27 -3.62 24.74 -6.01
CA ASP A 27 -4.22 24.22 -4.78
C ASP A 27 -4.61 22.73 -4.99
N SER A 28 -3.71 21.95 -5.62
CA SER A 28 -3.85 20.53 -5.87
C SER A 28 -3.35 19.83 -4.62
N SER A 29 -4.29 19.50 -3.75
CA SER A 29 -4.10 18.59 -2.63
C SER A 29 -3.28 17.37 -3.08
N HIS A 30 -2.34 16.91 -2.26
CA HIS A 30 -1.53 15.76 -2.63
C HIS A 30 -2.44 14.54 -2.85
N PRO A 31 -2.22 13.67 -3.85
CA PRO A 31 -3.13 12.55 -4.14
C PRO A 31 -3.39 11.61 -2.95
N PHE A 32 -2.45 11.55 -2.00
CA PHE A 32 -2.62 10.80 -0.75
C PHE A 32 -3.61 11.46 0.21
N ASP A 33 -3.63 12.79 0.26
CA ASP A 33 -4.55 13.56 1.09
C ASP A 33 -5.95 13.52 0.47
N GLU A 34 -6.06 13.73 -0.85
CA GLU A 34 -7.33 13.61 -1.59
C GLU A 34 -8.02 12.26 -1.39
N ARG A 35 -7.24 11.17 -1.38
CA ARG A 35 -7.75 9.81 -1.22
C ARG A 35 -7.77 9.33 0.23
N ASN A 36 -7.43 10.20 1.19
CA ASN A 36 -7.36 9.86 2.61
C ASN A 36 -6.57 8.55 2.84
N ILE A 37 -5.36 8.47 2.28
CA ILE A 37 -4.47 7.31 2.45
C ILE A 37 -4.06 7.23 3.93
N HIS A 38 -4.10 6.02 4.48
CA HIS A 38 -3.81 5.81 5.89
C HIS A 38 -2.39 6.32 6.25
N PRO A 39 -2.19 7.05 7.36
CA PRO A 39 -0.89 7.64 7.68
C PRO A 39 0.26 6.64 7.71
N ASP A 40 0.04 5.43 8.23
CA ASP A 40 1.07 4.39 8.26
C ASP A 40 1.35 3.77 6.89
N ILE A 41 0.35 3.72 6.00
CA ILE A 41 0.57 3.35 4.59
C ILE A 41 1.34 4.47 3.88
N SER A 42 1.02 5.73 4.17
CA SER A 42 1.72 6.88 3.63
C SER A 42 3.20 6.85 3.97
N LYS A 43 3.56 6.59 5.24
CA LYS A 43 4.95 6.50 5.71
C LYS A 43 5.83 5.55 4.89
N VAL A 44 5.28 4.42 4.43
CA VAL A 44 6.05 3.41 3.69
C VAL A 44 6.00 3.59 2.16
N SER A 45 5.03 4.33 1.64
CA SER A 45 4.76 4.37 0.18
C SER A 45 4.91 5.75 -0.45
N VAL A 46 4.76 6.87 0.28
CA VAL A 46 4.72 8.22 -0.30
C VAL A 46 6.01 8.61 -1.02
N LYS A 47 7.18 8.29 -0.45
CA LYS A 47 8.47 8.59 -1.08
C LYS A 47 8.66 7.81 -2.38
N LEU A 48 8.22 6.56 -2.41
CA LEU A 48 8.28 5.73 -3.61
C LEU A 48 7.33 6.28 -4.67
N PHE A 49 6.11 6.63 -4.27
CA PHE A 49 5.10 7.20 -5.16
C PHE A 49 5.59 8.49 -5.82
N ASN A 50 6.12 9.45 -5.04
CA ASN A 50 6.59 10.74 -5.54
C ASN A 50 7.78 10.60 -6.50
N ASN A 51 8.55 9.51 -6.39
CA ASN A 51 9.66 9.19 -7.28
C ASN A 51 9.24 8.34 -8.50
N GLY A 52 7.94 8.12 -8.72
CA GLY A 52 7.43 7.33 -9.85
C GLY A 52 7.55 5.81 -9.67
N HIS A 53 7.92 5.34 -8.47
CA HIS A 53 8.08 3.92 -8.15
C HIS A 53 6.75 3.28 -7.73
N TYR A 54 5.73 3.38 -8.58
CA TYR A 54 4.34 3.01 -8.26
C TYR A 54 4.12 1.54 -7.86
N SER A 55 4.76 0.61 -8.58
CA SER A 55 4.69 -0.82 -8.24
C SER A 55 5.30 -1.10 -6.88
N GLN A 56 6.42 -0.44 -6.56
CA GLN A 56 7.13 -0.60 -5.29
C GLN A 56 6.38 0.07 -4.14
N ALA A 57 5.78 1.25 -4.37
CA ALA A 57 4.91 1.92 -3.42
C ALA A 57 3.72 1.01 -3.04
N THR A 58 3.09 0.39 -4.03
CA THR A 58 2.04 -0.61 -3.81
C THR A 58 2.57 -1.82 -3.04
N PHE A 59 3.70 -2.40 -3.46
CA PHE A 59 4.27 -3.57 -2.80
C PHE A 59 4.60 -3.32 -1.33
N GLU A 60 5.25 -2.20 -1.00
CA GLU A 60 5.62 -1.86 0.37
C GLU A 60 4.39 -1.59 1.24
N ALA A 61 3.31 -1.00 0.70
CA ALA A 61 2.05 -0.84 1.44
C ALA A 61 1.43 -2.18 1.86
N PHE A 62 1.32 -3.16 0.96
CA PHE A 62 0.76 -4.47 1.31
C PHE A 62 1.74 -5.33 2.11
N LYS A 63 3.05 -5.16 1.94
CA LYS A 63 4.06 -5.78 2.79
C LYS A 63 3.98 -5.26 4.22
N PHE A 64 3.74 -3.95 4.40
CA PHE A 64 3.49 -3.39 5.72
C PHE A 64 2.23 -4.01 6.35
N LEU A 65 1.12 -4.12 5.60
CA LEU A 65 -0.09 -4.79 6.07
C LEU A 65 0.17 -6.25 6.50
N ASP A 66 0.91 -7.00 5.70
CA ASP A 66 1.34 -8.38 6.02
C ASP A 66 2.10 -8.45 7.35
N LEU A 67 3.07 -7.55 7.55
CA LEU A 67 3.84 -7.45 8.80
C LEU A 67 2.97 -7.09 10.01
N GLN A 68 1.98 -6.22 9.84
CA GLN A 68 1.06 -5.86 10.93
C GLN A 68 0.19 -7.04 11.34
N VAL A 69 -0.38 -7.77 10.38
CA VAL A 69 -1.14 -9.01 10.66
C VAL A 69 -0.23 -10.05 11.32
N LYS A 70 1.01 -10.20 10.84
CA LYS A 70 2.00 -11.11 11.42
C LYS A 70 2.31 -10.78 12.88
N LYS A 71 2.54 -9.49 13.17
CA LYS A 71 2.83 -8.98 14.50
C LYS A 71 1.69 -9.24 15.47
N ILE A 72 0.44 -9.00 15.05
CA ILE A 72 -0.74 -9.15 15.92
C ILE A 72 -1.07 -10.64 16.14
N SER A 73 -1.02 -11.44 15.08
CA SER A 73 -1.40 -12.87 15.15
C SER A 73 -0.34 -13.78 15.78
N GLY A 74 0.94 -13.37 15.75
CA GLY A 74 2.08 -14.19 16.16
C GLY A 74 2.41 -15.35 15.20
N ILE A 75 1.75 -15.43 14.06
CA ILE A 75 1.94 -16.49 13.06
C ILE A 75 3.23 -16.19 12.25
N LYS A 76 4.01 -17.23 11.91
CA LYS A 76 5.28 -17.06 11.18
C LYS A 76 5.16 -17.08 9.66
N ASP A 77 3.99 -17.41 9.12
CA ASP A 77 3.68 -17.38 7.68
C ASP A 77 3.67 -15.95 7.11
N SER A 78 3.35 -15.84 5.82
CA SER A 78 3.15 -14.58 5.08
C SER A 78 2.12 -14.75 3.97
N GLY A 79 1.57 -13.63 3.50
CA GLY A 79 0.65 -13.57 2.38
C GLY A 79 -0.62 -14.36 2.62
N TYR A 80 -1.08 -15.09 1.60
CA TYR A 80 -2.34 -15.86 1.63
C TYR A 80 -2.46 -16.76 2.88
N LYS A 81 -1.43 -17.56 3.18
CA LYS A 81 -1.46 -18.51 4.31
C LYS A 81 -1.63 -17.80 5.64
N LEU A 82 -0.93 -16.68 5.84
CA LEU A 82 -1.04 -15.85 7.03
C LEU A 82 -2.47 -15.32 7.20
N MET A 83 -3.05 -14.73 6.14
CA MET A 83 -4.39 -14.13 6.21
C MET A 83 -5.47 -15.18 6.49
N MET A 84 -5.39 -16.34 5.84
CA MET A 84 -6.34 -17.43 6.06
C MET A 84 -6.29 -17.96 7.50
N ALA A 85 -5.11 -18.06 8.09
CA ALA A 85 -4.94 -18.55 9.45
C ALA A 85 -5.25 -17.48 10.51
N ALA A 86 -4.85 -16.22 10.28
CA ALA A 86 -5.04 -15.14 11.25
C ALA A 86 -6.52 -14.82 11.50
N PHE A 87 -7.33 -14.82 10.44
CA PHE A 87 -8.73 -14.42 10.49
C PHE A 87 -9.73 -15.60 10.46
N ALA A 88 -9.28 -16.83 10.70
CA ALA A 88 -10.16 -18.00 10.73
C ALA A 88 -11.28 -17.88 11.78
N GLU A 89 -12.52 -18.17 11.39
CA GLU A 89 -13.72 -18.05 12.23
C GLU A 89 -13.77 -19.06 13.38
N SER A 90 -13.18 -20.25 13.20
CA SER A 90 -13.21 -21.33 14.19
C SER A 90 -12.23 -21.13 15.35
N ASN A 91 -11.10 -20.46 15.10
CA ASN A 91 -10.09 -20.14 16.12
C ASN A 91 -9.26 -18.90 15.67
N PRO A 92 -9.86 -17.72 15.63
CA PRO A 92 -9.22 -16.52 15.10
C PRO A 92 -8.06 -16.09 15.99
N LYS A 93 -6.90 -15.82 15.38
CA LYS A 93 -5.83 -15.08 16.06
C LYS A 93 -6.11 -13.58 16.05
N ILE A 94 -6.92 -13.11 15.10
CA ILE A 94 -7.39 -11.75 15.00
C ILE A 94 -8.90 -11.76 14.80
N ARG A 95 -9.62 -11.18 15.76
CA ARG A 95 -11.07 -11.02 15.71
C ARG A 95 -11.42 -9.63 15.20
N LEU A 96 -12.02 -9.56 14.02
CA LEU A 96 -12.53 -8.30 13.47
C LEU A 96 -13.92 -7.97 14.04
N THR A 97 -14.69 -8.99 14.41
CA THR A 97 -16.02 -8.90 15.02
C THR A 97 -16.08 -9.70 16.33
N THR A 98 -17.20 -9.64 17.05
CA THR A 98 -17.42 -10.45 18.25
C THR A 98 -17.78 -11.90 17.95
N LEU A 99 -18.10 -12.26 16.70
CA LEU A 99 -18.51 -13.61 16.27
C LEU A 99 -19.72 -14.15 17.05
N SER A 100 -20.62 -13.27 17.48
CA SER A 100 -21.76 -13.60 18.34
C SER A 100 -23.01 -13.97 17.54
N ASN A 101 -23.06 -13.65 16.26
CA ASN A 101 -24.16 -13.97 15.35
C ASN A 101 -23.65 -14.28 13.94
N GLN A 102 -24.52 -14.78 13.07
CA GLN A 102 -24.16 -15.19 11.71
C GLN A 102 -23.58 -14.03 10.90
N SER A 103 -24.17 -12.83 10.97
CA SER A 103 -23.68 -11.66 10.22
C SER A 103 -22.24 -11.29 10.60
N GLU A 104 -21.89 -11.36 11.89
CA GLU A 104 -20.54 -11.10 12.38
C GLU A 104 -19.53 -12.17 11.94
N ILE A 105 -19.98 -13.43 11.85
CA ILE A 105 -19.18 -14.54 11.33
C ILE A 105 -18.95 -14.35 9.84
N ASP A 106 -20.00 -14.01 9.08
CA ASP A 106 -19.92 -13.77 7.64
C ASP A 106 -18.99 -12.59 7.32
N GLU A 107 -19.04 -11.51 8.11
CA GLU A 107 -18.13 -10.38 7.96
C GLU A 107 -16.66 -10.78 8.22
N GLN A 108 -16.40 -11.52 9.30
CA GLN A 108 -15.06 -12.05 9.60
C GLN A 108 -14.54 -12.90 8.44
N VAL A 109 -15.37 -13.82 7.94
CA VAL A 109 -15.03 -14.71 6.82
C VAL A 109 -14.81 -13.91 5.54
N GLY A 110 -15.65 -12.90 5.27
CA GLY A 110 -15.50 -11.99 4.14
C GLY A 110 -14.15 -11.28 4.17
N PHE A 111 -13.81 -10.63 5.29
CA PHE A 111 -12.52 -9.96 5.41
C PHE A 111 -11.35 -10.94 5.34
N LYS A 112 -11.44 -12.13 5.93
CA LYS A 112 -10.43 -13.19 5.75
C LYS A 112 -10.11 -13.39 4.26
N PHE A 113 -11.13 -13.51 3.42
CA PHE A 113 -10.94 -13.67 1.97
C PHE A 113 -10.43 -12.41 1.28
N ILE A 114 -10.90 -11.22 1.67
CA ILE A 114 -10.43 -9.95 1.08
C ILE A 114 -8.94 -9.74 1.37
N PHE A 115 -8.51 -9.94 2.63
CA PHE A 115 -7.10 -9.85 3.01
C PHE A 115 -6.25 -10.88 2.25
N ALA A 116 -6.70 -12.13 2.20
CA ALA A 116 -5.98 -13.19 1.49
C ALA A 116 -5.90 -12.91 -0.02
N GLY A 117 -6.99 -12.46 -0.63
CA GLY A 117 -7.08 -12.07 -2.04
C GLY A 117 -6.19 -10.87 -2.36
N ALA A 118 -6.15 -9.86 -1.50
CA ALA A 118 -5.25 -8.72 -1.64
C ALA A 118 -3.78 -9.14 -1.65
N MET A 119 -3.38 -10.08 -0.78
CA MET A 119 -2.02 -10.61 -0.81
C MET A 119 -1.73 -11.36 -2.11
N SER A 120 -2.64 -12.25 -2.53
CA SER A 120 -2.46 -13.07 -3.72
C SER A 120 -2.49 -12.29 -5.03
N ALA A 121 -3.40 -11.33 -5.17
CA ALA A 121 -3.66 -10.63 -6.44
C ALA A 121 -2.87 -9.31 -6.56
N ILE A 122 -2.56 -8.65 -5.44
CA ILE A 122 -1.89 -7.34 -5.47
C ILE A 122 -0.43 -7.49 -5.03
N ARG A 123 -0.19 -7.99 -3.81
CA ARG A 123 1.16 -8.01 -3.24
C ARG A 123 2.08 -9.00 -3.97
N ASN A 124 1.62 -10.24 -4.16
CA ASN A 124 2.47 -11.34 -4.63
C ASN A 124 3.01 -11.14 -6.06
N PRO A 125 2.22 -10.70 -7.07
CA PRO A 125 2.75 -10.45 -8.41
C PRO A 125 3.89 -9.43 -8.39
N ARG A 126 3.78 -8.37 -7.57
CA ARG A 126 4.82 -7.34 -7.42
C ARG A 126 6.05 -7.81 -6.65
N GLY A 127 5.93 -8.90 -5.89
CA GLY A 127 7.04 -9.49 -5.14
C GLY A 127 7.75 -10.64 -5.87
N HIS A 128 7.11 -11.23 -6.89
CA HIS A 128 7.65 -12.37 -7.63
C HIS A 128 8.05 -12.01 -9.06
N ASP A 129 7.40 -11.00 -9.66
CA ASP A 129 7.61 -10.58 -11.05
C ASP A 129 7.93 -9.09 -11.16
N ILE A 130 8.52 -8.70 -12.29
CA ILE A 130 8.74 -7.29 -12.64
C ILE A 130 7.43 -6.73 -13.20
N THR A 131 6.71 -5.96 -12.38
CA THR A 131 5.45 -5.32 -12.75
C THR A 131 5.62 -3.81 -12.80
N THR A 132 5.00 -3.14 -13.78
CA THR A 132 4.88 -1.68 -13.83
C THR A 132 3.43 -1.27 -13.65
N ASP A 133 3.14 -0.53 -12.59
CA ASP A 133 1.81 0.01 -12.32
C ASP A 133 1.66 1.43 -12.88
N PRO A 134 0.53 1.75 -13.53
CA PRO A 134 0.15 3.14 -13.74
C PRO A 134 -0.23 3.80 -12.41
N ILE A 135 -0.13 5.13 -12.37
CA ILE A 135 -0.38 5.96 -11.18
C ILE A 135 -1.75 5.66 -10.54
N ASP A 136 -2.82 5.61 -11.33
CA ASP A 136 -4.19 5.38 -10.83
C ASP A 136 -4.35 4.02 -10.17
N ARG A 137 -3.72 2.99 -10.74
CA ARG A 137 -3.75 1.64 -10.17
C ARG A 137 -3.04 1.61 -8.83
N CYS A 138 -1.87 2.26 -8.74
CA CYS A 138 -1.15 2.36 -7.47
C CYS A 138 -2.00 3.07 -6.42
N LEU A 139 -2.56 4.23 -6.72
CA LEU A 139 -3.41 4.96 -5.78
C LEU A 139 -4.65 4.12 -5.35
N ASN A 140 -5.29 3.39 -6.26
CA ASN A 140 -6.41 2.51 -5.92
C ASN A 140 -5.97 1.40 -4.96
N HIS A 141 -4.81 0.79 -5.19
CA HIS A 141 -4.25 -0.22 -4.30
C HIS A 141 -3.86 0.35 -2.95
N LEU A 142 -3.31 1.56 -2.89
CA LEU A 142 -3.01 2.24 -1.62
C LEU A 142 -4.28 2.55 -0.83
N SER A 143 -5.37 2.92 -1.50
CA SER A 143 -6.68 3.08 -0.86
C SER A 143 -7.20 1.75 -0.29
N VAL A 144 -7.06 0.64 -1.03
CA VAL A 144 -7.41 -0.70 -0.52
C VAL A 144 -6.58 -1.06 0.72
N ALA A 145 -5.25 -0.90 0.65
CA ALA A 145 -4.37 -1.16 1.80
C ALA A 145 -4.77 -0.32 3.02
N SER A 146 -5.16 0.93 2.79
CA SER A 146 -5.62 1.85 3.84
C SER A 146 -6.92 1.41 4.49
N VAL A 147 -7.90 0.96 3.70
CA VAL A 147 -9.17 0.42 4.22
C VAL A 147 -8.92 -0.84 5.06
N LEU A 148 -8.08 -1.76 4.58
CA LEU A 148 -7.76 -2.98 5.31
C LEU A 148 -7.01 -2.71 6.61
N LEU A 149 -6.07 -1.76 6.60
CA LEU A 149 -5.34 -1.40 7.81
C LEU A 149 -6.27 -0.77 8.88
N ARG A 150 -7.15 0.16 8.48
CA ARG A 150 -8.17 0.71 9.39
C ARG A 150 -9.06 -0.38 9.97
N ARG A 151 -9.53 -1.30 9.13
CA ARG A 151 -10.35 -2.43 9.60
C ARG A 151 -9.62 -3.31 10.61
N LEU A 152 -8.31 -3.52 10.42
CA LEU A 152 -7.45 -4.27 11.34
C LEU A 152 -7.23 -3.54 12.67
N GLU A 153 -7.18 -2.21 12.65
CA GLU A 153 -7.07 -1.39 13.87
C GLU A 153 -8.34 -1.43 14.71
N GLU A 154 -9.51 -1.54 14.07
CA GLU A 154 -10.83 -1.69 14.71
C GLU A 154 -11.11 -3.11 15.27
N ARG A 155 -10.12 -4.01 15.24
CA ARG A 155 -10.26 -5.37 15.76
C ARG A 155 -10.75 -5.39 17.21
N LYS A 156 -11.46 -6.45 17.56
CA LYS A 156 -11.88 -6.73 18.93
C LYS A 156 -10.72 -7.35 19.73
N PRO A 157 -10.64 -7.08 21.04
CA PRO A 157 -9.64 -7.68 21.92
C PRO A 157 -9.78 -9.21 22.01
#